data_AF-A0ABD3UJ26-F1
#
_entry.id   AF-A0ABD3UJ26-F1
#
_cell.length_a   1.000
_cell.length_b   1.000
_cell.length_c   1.000
_cell.angle_alpha   90.00
_cell.angle_beta   90.00
_cell.angle_gamma   90.00
#
_symmetry.space_group_name_H-M   'P 1'
#
loop_
_entity.id
_entity.type
_entity.pdbx_description
1 polymer ?
#
loop_
_entity_poly.entity_id
_entity_poly.type
_entity_poly.pdbx_seq_one_letter_code
_entity_poly.pdbx_strand_id
1 'polypeptide(L)'
;MKIYRKIIWTTLFVGICIVVVSMYFSNLHVNEMKDLYGVLPKSDFETYLRGMLPQNNFSQTELERDYHFDAEGADVMVFLHMQKTGGTSLGRHLVRNLDLHKPCICTKKKKRCDCLTKKNTIWLFSRYSTGWACGLHADWTELKECVEDAMNRKEGFTRKRRYYFISIFRDPVKRFLSEWKHVRRGATWKTAELKCSGRSATLEEVPFCYKDESWRGVSLDDFLNCPNNLARNRQTRMLANLSKINCYNKTGMSEVERDEKMLASAKENLLDLSFFGITEFQRYTQKLFEYTFSLKFINDFVQFNVTRSDQTKITEEQKRKILDVNRLDIKLYQYAKDLFFQRVREMKRRTKDYNPIVDHIVANTFDDSSDYAFSEDQDQEYEDDY
;
A
#
# COMPACT_ATOMS: atom_id res chain seq x y z
N MET A 1 -50.42 29.01 -54.00
CA MET A 1 -50.90 28.61 -52.64
C MET A 1 -50.64 27.14 -52.26
N LYS A 2 -50.69 26.17 -53.19
CA LYS A 2 -50.41 24.73 -52.89
C LYS A 2 -48.93 24.39 -52.61
N ILE A 3 -47.98 25.09 -53.25
CA ILE A 3 -46.53 24.82 -53.11
C ILE A 3 -46.00 25.27 -51.73
N TYR A 4 -46.42 26.45 -51.25
CA TYR A 4 -46.04 26.97 -49.93
C TYR A 4 -46.52 26.07 -48.77
N ARG A 5 -47.72 25.50 -48.85
CA ARG A 5 -48.20 24.51 -47.87
C ARG A 5 -47.33 23.26 -47.86
N LYS A 6 -46.90 22.76 -49.02
CA LYS A 6 -46.07 21.54 -49.09
C LYS A 6 -44.71 21.75 -48.42
N ILE A 7 -44.06 22.90 -48.66
CA ILE A 7 -42.76 23.24 -48.09
C ILE A 7 -42.83 23.36 -46.55
N ILE A 8 -43.85 24.05 -46.03
CA ILE A 8 -44.07 24.21 -44.58
C ILE A 8 -44.30 22.86 -43.89
N TRP A 9 -45.07 21.96 -44.50
CA TRP A 9 -45.29 20.63 -43.93
C TRP A 9 -44.02 19.77 -43.95
N THR A 10 -43.18 19.86 -44.99
CA THR A 10 -41.89 19.15 -45.01
C THR A 10 -40.89 19.71 -43.99
N THR A 11 -40.79 21.02 -43.81
CA THR A 11 -39.87 21.60 -42.82
C THR A 11 -40.32 21.31 -41.39
N LEU A 12 -41.63 21.33 -41.12
CA LEU A 12 -42.18 20.94 -39.82
C LEU A 12 -41.91 19.46 -39.52
N PHE A 13 -42.08 18.57 -40.52
CA PHE A 13 -41.86 17.14 -40.34
C PHE A 13 -40.37 16.80 -40.11
N VAL A 14 -39.47 17.44 -40.85
CA VAL A 14 -38.02 17.28 -40.65
C VAL A 14 -37.60 17.81 -39.26
N GLY A 15 -38.14 18.96 -38.85
CA GLY A 15 -37.88 19.51 -37.50
C GLY A 15 -38.34 18.58 -36.38
N ILE A 16 -39.54 17.99 -36.50
CA ILE A 16 -40.06 17.03 -35.52
C ILE A 16 -39.21 15.75 -35.51
N CYS A 17 -38.82 15.22 -36.67
CA CYS A 17 -37.94 14.05 -36.74
C CYS A 17 -36.58 14.30 -36.06
N ILE A 18 -35.97 15.47 -36.26
CA ILE A 18 -34.69 15.83 -35.61
C ILE A 18 -34.85 15.90 -34.09
N VAL A 19 -35.93 16.49 -33.58
CA VAL A 19 -36.18 16.57 -32.14
C VAL A 19 -36.43 15.18 -31.55
N VAL A 20 -37.23 14.33 -32.20
CA VAL A 20 -37.51 12.97 -31.73
C VAL A 20 -36.25 12.11 -31.75
N VAL A 21 -35.44 12.21 -32.80
CA VAL A 21 -34.16 11.48 -32.90
C VAL A 21 -33.17 11.99 -31.85
N SER A 22 -33.07 13.30 -31.63
CA SER A 22 -32.24 13.90 -30.58
C SER A 22 -32.68 13.46 -29.18
N MET A 23 -33.98 13.45 -28.89
CA MET A 23 -34.54 12.93 -27.63
C MET A 23 -34.32 11.43 -27.48
N TYR A 24 -34.38 10.66 -28.57
CA TYR A 24 -34.11 9.22 -28.56
C TYR A 24 -32.63 8.95 -28.26
N PHE A 25 -31.70 9.63 -28.93
CA PHE A 25 -30.26 9.53 -28.65
C PHE A 25 -29.91 10.04 -27.25
N SER A 26 -30.53 11.12 -26.79
CA SER A 26 -30.35 11.63 -25.42
C SER A 26 -30.84 10.61 -24.38
N ASN A 27 -31.99 9.98 -24.61
CA ASN A 27 -32.50 8.93 -23.73
C ASN A 27 -31.67 7.64 -23.81
N LEU A 28 -31.16 7.27 -24.99
CA LEU A 28 -30.25 6.13 -25.15
C LEU A 28 -28.96 6.38 -24.36
N HIS A 29 -28.39 7.59 -24.47
CA HIS A 29 -27.19 7.97 -23.76
C HIS A 29 -27.41 8.04 -22.24
N VAL A 30 -28.56 8.55 -21.79
CA VAL A 30 -28.96 8.54 -20.37
C VAL A 30 -29.16 7.11 -19.85
N ASN A 31 -29.68 6.20 -20.67
CA ASN A 31 -29.85 4.80 -20.29
C ASN A 31 -28.52 4.02 -20.28
N GLU A 32 -27.64 4.23 -21.25
CA GLU A 32 -26.27 3.69 -21.22
C GLU A 32 -25.47 4.22 -20.03
N MET A 33 -25.60 5.51 -19.70
CA MET A 33 -25.01 6.08 -18.48
C MET A 33 -25.64 5.49 -17.22
N LYS A 34 -26.95 5.23 -17.19
CA LYS A 34 -27.60 4.55 -16.05
C LYS A 34 -27.16 3.10 -15.92
N ASP A 35 -26.86 2.37 -16.99
CA ASP A 35 -26.31 1.02 -16.88
C ASP A 35 -24.84 1.02 -16.45
N LEU A 36 -24.07 2.06 -16.82
CA LEU A 36 -22.69 2.26 -16.38
C LEU A 36 -22.57 2.75 -14.92
N TYR A 37 -23.55 3.52 -14.43
CA TYR A 37 -23.57 4.12 -13.08
C TYR A 37 -24.61 3.51 -12.11
N GLY A 38 -25.49 2.62 -12.57
CA GLY A 38 -26.70 2.21 -11.84
C GLY A 38 -26.53 1.09 -10.82
N VAL A 39 -25.34 0.50 -10.72
CA VAL A 39 -25.02 -0.44 -9.64
C VAL A 39 -23.74 0.04 -8.96
N LEU A 40 -23.92 0.79 -7.88
CA LEU A 40 -22.86 1.03 -6.90
C LEU A 40 -22.24 -0.34 -6.56
N PRO A 41 -20.91 -0.50 -6.70
CA PRO A 41 -20.26 -1.79 -6.49
C PRO A 41 -20.57 -2.31 -5.08
N LYS A 42 -20.99 -3.58 -4.97
CA LYS A 42 -21.46 -4.18 -3.71
C LYS A 42 -20.31 -4.57 -2.78
N SER A 43 -19.07 -4.54 -3.25
CA SER A 43 -17.89 -4.83 -2.43
C SER A 43 -16.62 -4.11 -2.92
N ASP A 44 -15.68 -3.87 -2.00
CA ASP A 44 -14.33 -3.32 -2.31
C ASP A 44 -13.64 -4.07 -3.46
N PHE A 45 -13.88 -5.38 -3.60
CA PHE A 45 -13.31 -6.19 -4.67
C PHE A 45 -13.90 -5.87 -6.06
N GLU A 46 -15.21 -5.66 -6.16
CA GLU A 46 -15.84 -5.24 -7.42
C GLU A 46 -15.38 -3.84 -7.84
N THR A 47 -15.25 -2.94 -6.86
CA THR A 47 -14.73 -1.58 -7.04
C THR A 47 -13.30 -1.61 -7.60
N TYR A 48 -12.45 -2.50 -7.04
CA TYR A 48 -11.10 -2.74 -7.55
C TYR A 48 -11.10 -3.19 -9.01
N LEU A 49 -11.93 -4.17 -9.38
CA LEU A 49 -11.99 -4.69 -10.76
C LEU A 49 -12.44 -3.64 -11.78
N ARG A 50 -13.29 -2.71 -11.36
CA ARG A 50 -13.74 -1.59 -12.21
C ARG A 50 -12.75 -0.44 -12.26
N GLY A 51 -11.64 -0.51 -11.52
CA GLY A 51 -10.72 0.61 -11.36
C GLY A 51 -11.45 1.82 -10.82
N MET A 52 -12.24 1.64 -9.76
CA MET A 52 -12.92 2.70 -9.02
C MET A 52 -12.35 2.75 -7.58
N LEU A 53 -12.66 3.78 -6.82
CA LEU A 53 -12.41 3.83 -5.37
C LEU A 53 -13.73 3.72 -4.61
N PRO A 54 -13.75 3.00 -3.46
CA PRO A 54 -14.87 3.11 -2.54
C PRO A 54 -14.91 4.53 -1.97
N GLN A 55 -16.08 4.93 -1.47
CA GLN A 55 -16.26 6.20 -0.76
C GLN A 55 -16.61 5.89 0.70
N ASN A 56 -15.61 5.43 1.45
CA ASN A 56 -15.79 5.20 2.88
C ASN A 56 -15.88 6.56 3.59
N ASN A 57 -16.74 6.62 4.61
CA ASN A 57 -16.87 7.80 5.44
C ASN A 57 -15.91 7.71 6.62
N PHE A 58 -14.73 8.31 6.49
CA PHE A 58 -13.77 8.42 7.59
C PHE A 58 -14.07 9.67 8.42
N SER A 59 -13.98 9.53 9.73
CA SER A 59 -14.07 10.63 10.67
C SER A 59 -12.88 11.58 10.53
N GLN A 60 -13.07 12.82 10.98
CA GLN A 60 -12.02 13.83 10.94
C GLN A 60 -10.77 13.39 11.72
N THR A 61 -10.95 12.70 12.84
CA THR A 61 -9.85 12.15 13.64
C THR A 61 -9.12 11.00 12.97
N GLU A 62 -9.66 10.36 11.94
CA GLU A 62 -8.96 9.36 11.12
C GLU A 62 -8.20 9.99 9.95
N LEU A 63 -8.66 11.15 9.48
CA LEU A 63 -8.05 11.91 8.38
C LEU A 63 -6.93 12.83 8.85
N GLU A 64 -7.08 13.47 10.00
CA GLU A 64 -6.10 14.41 10.53
C GLU A 64 -4.91 13.70 11.17
N ARG A 65 -3.74 13.85 10.57
CA ARG A 65 -2.47 13.30 11.04
C ARG A 65 -1.42 14.41 10.94
N ASP A 66 -1.22 15.19 12.02
CA ASP A 66 -0.28 16.33 12.11
C ASP A 66 0.57 16.30 13.41
N TYR A 67 1.35 15.23 13.56
CA TYR A 67 1.99 14.88 14.83
C TYR A 67 3.16 15.76 15.28
N HIS A 68 3.73 16.61 14.40
CA HIS A 68 4.92 17.42 14.66
C HIS A 68 6.06 16.59 15.33
N PHE A 69 6.79 15.82 14.52
CA PHE A 69 7.75 14.84 15.01
C PHE A 69 9.03 15.49 15.55
N ASP A 70 9.36 15.21 16.82
CA ASP A 70 10.60 15.67 17.43
C ASP A 70 11.71 14.61 17.32
N ALA A 71 12.50 14.69 16.25
CA ALA A 71 13.62 13.79 15.98
C ALA A 71 14.79 13.89 16.99
N GLU A 72 14.81 14.90 17.86
CA GLU A 72 15.81 15.06 18.93
C GLU A 72 15.26 14.72 20.33
N GLY A 73 13.95 14.48 20.42
CA GLY A 73 13.23 14.23 21.66
C GLY A 73 12.98 12.75 21.96
N ALA A 74 11.76 12.47 22.41
CA ALA A 74 11.32 11.12 22.80
C ALA A 74 10.63 10.34 21.67
N ASP A 75 10.50 10.95 20.49
CA ASP A 75 9.74 10.39 19.38
C ASP A 75 10.58 9.38 18.61
N VAL A 76 9.94 8.27 18.24
CA VAL A 76 10.58 7.21 17.47
C VAL A 76 9.66 6.78 16.35
N MET A 77 10.17 6.89 15.12
CA MET A 77 9.49 6.38 13.94
C MET A 77 9.78 4.88 13.80
N VAL A 78 8.76 4.07 13.64
CA VAL A 78 8.88 2.60 13.47
C VAL A 78 8.39 2.24 12.06
N PHE A 79 9.29 1.77 11.22
CA PHE A 79 8.95 1.43 9.84
C PHE A 79 8.63 -0.07 9.68
N LEU A 80 7.33 -0.38 9.54
CA LEU A 80 6.83 -1.72 9.19
C LEU A 80 7.02 -1.94 7.68
N HIS A 81 8.10 -2.62 7.31
CA HIS A 81 8.46 -2.90 5.93
C HIS A 81 7.85 -4.22 5.44
N MET A 82 6.73 -4.16 4.73
CA MET A 82 6.14 -5.31 4.03
C MET A 82 6.89 -5.62 2.73
N GLN A 83 7.08 -6.90 2.40
CA GLN A 83 7.85 -7.28 1.22
C GLN A 83 7.20 -6.75 -0.08
N LYS A 84 8.06 -6.17 -0.92
CA LYS A 84 7.79 -5.74 -2.30
C LYS A 84 6.77 -4.60 -2.43
N THR A 85 6.62 -3.78 -1.40
CA THR A 85 5.82 -2.55 -1.41
C THR A 85 6.66 -1.28 -1.63
N GLY A 86 7.85 -1.39 -2.23
CA GLY A 86 8.75 -0.24 -2.41
C GLY A 86 9.44 0.24 -1.13
N GLY A 87 9.37 -0.54 -0.03
CA GLY A 87 9.95 -0.14 1.25
C GLY A 87 11.47 -0.01 1.27
N THR A 88 12.19 -0.64 0.34
CA THR A 88 13.63 -0.38 0.15
C THR A 88 13.91 1.06 -0.29
N SER A 89 13.06 1.67 -1.11
CA SER A 89 13.20 3.06 -1.54
C SER A 89 12.79 4.03 -0.43
N LEU A 90 11.61 3.85 0.18
CA LEU A 90 11.18 4.67 1.30
C LEU A 90 12.16 4.60 2.47
N GLY A 91 12.63 3.40 2.83
CA GLY A 91 13.60 3.20 3.89
C GLY A 91 14.91 3.95 3.63
N ARG A 92 15.37 4.03 2.37
CA ARG A 92 16.56 4.82 2.00
C ARG A 92 16.28 6.32 2.12
N HIS A 93 15.10 6.79 1.72
CA HIS A 93 14.73 8.19 1.93
C HIS A 93 14.75 8.58 3.42
N LEU A 94 14.25 7.70 4.31
CA LEU A 94 14.24 7.96 5.75
C LEU A 94 15.66 8.12 6.35
N VAL A 95 16.65 7.36 5.86
CA VAL A 95 18.02 7.42 6.42
C VAL A 95 18.96 8.37 5.70
N ARG A 96 18.66 8.79 4.46
CA ARG A 96 19.60 9.58 3.62
C ARG A 96 19.04 10.88 3.07
N ASN A 97 17.72 11.06 3.11
CA ASN A 97 17.06 12.11 2.35
C ASN A 97 16.18 13.00 3.22
N LEU A 98 16.12 12.80 4.55
CA LEU A 98 15.42 13.73 5.44
C LEU A 98 16.33 14.90 5.81
N ASP A 99 15.79 16.11 5.72
CA ASP A 99 16.41 17.33 6.20
C ASP A 99 16.24 17.40 7.72
N LEU A 100 17.28 16.99 8.43
CA LEU A 100 17.33 16.92 9.88
C LEU A 100 18.50 17.74 10.38
N HIS A 101 18.33 18.37 11.55
CA HIS A 101 19.42 19.08 12.20
C HIS A 101 20.63 18.18 12.48
N LYS A 102 20.40 16.89 12.80
CA LYS A 102 21.42 15.85 12.85
C LYS A 102 21.04 14.68 11.91
N PRO A 103 21.59 14.64 10.69
CA PRO A 103 21.34 13.55 9.75
C PRO A 103 21.89 12.20 10.24
N CYS A 104 21.34 11.09 9.72
CA CYS A 104 21.92 9.77 9.99
C CYS A 104 23.32 9.63 9.37
N ILE A 105 24.19 8.89 10.03
CA ILE A 105 25.54 8.61 9.53
C ILE A 105 25.54 7.25 8.82
N CYS A 106 25.58 7.28 7.48
CA CYS A 106 25.63 6.09 6.64
C CYS A 106 27.06 5.86 6.10
N THR A 107 27.70 4.75 6.45
CA THR A 107 29.03 4.39 5.92
C THR A 107 28.93 3.36 4.80
N LYS A 108 29.70 3.50 3.71
CA LYS A 108 29.59 2.62 2.52
C LYS A 108 29.76 1.12 2.80
N LYS A 109 30.50 0.76 3.87
CA LYS A 109 30.75 -0.64 4.25
C LYS A 109 29.68 -1.23 5.18
N LYS A 110 28.78 -0.42 5.75
CA LYS A 110 27.73 -0.88 6.66
C LYS A 110 26.38 -0.84 5.96
N LYS A 111 25.62 -1.93 6.08
CA LYS A 111 24.22 -2.00 5.62
C LYS A 111 23.25 -1.15 6.48
N ARG A 112 23.73 -0.61 7.60
CA ARG A 112 22.95 0.18 8.58
C ARG A 112 23.59 1.55 8.78
N CYS A 113 22.75 2.55 8.99
CA CYS A 113 23.12 3.92 9.30
C CYS A 113 22.85 4.22 10.78
N ASP A 114 23.70 5.05 11.37
CA ASP A 114 23.54 5.49 12.75
C ASP A 114 22.61 6.70 12.79
N CYS A 115 21.32 6.47 13.07
CA CYS A 115 20.27 7.49 13.17
C CYS A 115 20.04 7.88 14.63
N LEU A 116 20.94 8.69 15.17
CA LEU A 116 21.01 9.02 16.60
C LEU A 116 20.81 10.52 16.84
N THR A 117 20.08 10.85 17.90
CA THR A 117 19.94 12.23 18.42
C THR A 117 21.27 12.77 18.95
N LYS A 118 21.33 14.05 19.32
CA LYS A 118 22.47 14.64 20.05
C LYS A 118 22.77 13.93 21.38
N LYS A 119 21.74 13.35 22.02
CA LYS A 119 21.86 12.58 23.27
C LYS A 119 22.21 11.11 23.04
N ASN A 120 22.60 10.74 21.82
CA ASN A 120 22.98 9.39 21.44
C ASN A 120 21.84 8.35 21.61
N THR A 121 20.58 8.80 21.51
CA THR A 121 19.39 7.94 21.49
C THR A 121 18.90 7.71 20.07
N ILE A 122 18.14 6.64 19.84
CA ILE A 122 17.62 6.26 18.52
C ILE A 122 16.27 6.94 18.28
N TRP A 123 16.10 7.57 17.12
CA TRP A 123 14.81 8.16 16.69
C TRP A 123 14.13 7.40 15.54
N LEU A 124 14.84 6.46 14.90
CA LEU A 124 14.30 5.63 13.80
C LEU A 124 14.54 4.15 14.06
N PHE A 125 13.47 3.37 14.11
CA PHE A 125 13.49 1.90 14.14
C PHE A 125 13.12 1.35 12.75
N SER A 126 14.11 0.82 12.03
CA SER A 126 13.95 0.33 10.66
C SER A 126 15.08 -0.62 10.25
N ARG A 127 14.90 -1.34 9.14
CA ARG A 127 15.96 -2.15 8.50
C ARG A 127 17.29 -1.39 8.38
N TYR A 128 17.25 -0.14 7.93
CA TYR A 128 18.45 0.65 7.63
C TYR A 128 19.00 1.43 8.82
N SER A 129 18.35 1.39 9.98
CA SER A 129 18.88 1.99 11.22
C SER A 129 19.19 0.91 12.26
N THR A 130 18.17 0.32 12.86
CA THR A 130 18.29 -0.67 13.93
C THR A 130 18.53 -2.09 13.43
N GLY A 131 18.35 -2.33 12.12
CA GLY A 131 18.36 -3.66 11.53
C GLY A 131 17.05 -4.41 11.81
N TRP A 132 17.08 -5.72 11.61
CA TRP A 132 15.95 -6.61 11.90
C TRP A 132 15.91 -7.00 13.38
N ALA A 133 15.89 -6.00 14.27
CA ALA A 133 16.01 -6.21 15.71
C ALA A 133 14.82 -6.94 16.35
N CYS A 134 13.69 -7.03 15.63
CA CYS A 134 12.49 -7.76 16.03
C CYS A 134 12.14 -8.91 15.07
N GLY A 135 13.12 -9.39 14.31
CA GLY A 135 12.91 -10.39 13.27
C GLY A 135 12.91 -9.80 11.87
N LEU A 136 13.27 -10.64 10.90
CA LEU A 136 13.31 -10.27 9.50
C LEU A 136 11.91 -9.95 8.99
N HIS A 137 11.71 -8.73 8.47
CA HIS A 137 10.40 -8.24 8.03
C HIS A 137 9.31 -8.41 9.11
N ALA A 138 9.66 -8.11 10.35
CA ALA A 138 8.74 -8.16 11.49
C ALA A 138 7.41 -7.49 11.17
N ASP A 139 6.32 -8.23 11.36
CA ASP A 139 4.97 -7.74 11.09
C ASP A 139 4.41 -6.87 12.22
N TRP A 140 3.17 -6.40 12.10
CA TRP A 140 2.52 -5.59 13.13
C TRP A 140 2.50 -6.29 14.50
N THR A 141 2.18 -7.58 14.53
CA THR A 141 2.12 -8.37 15.77
C THR A 141 3.51 -8.42 16.41
N GLU A 142 4.53 -8.75 15.63
CA GLU A 142 5.91 -8.84 16.10
C GLU A 142 6.44 -7.49 16.59
N LEU A 143 6.24 -6.42 15.83
CA LEU A 143 6.75 -5.09 16.19
C LEU A 143 6.06 -4.52 17.43
N LYS A 144 4.75 -4.71 17.59
CA LYS A 144 4.01 -4.22 18.76
C LYS A 144 4.45 -4.91 20.05
N GLU A 145 4.86 -6.17 19.98
CA GLU A 145 5.38 -6.91 21.14
C GLU A 145 6.87 -6.62 21.42
N CYS A 146 7.68 -6.32 20.39
CA CYS A 146 9.15 -6.34 20.53
C CYS A 146 9.84 -4.96 20.59
N VAL A 147 9.31 -3.91 19.94
CA VAL A 147 10.07 -2.68 19.68
C VAL A 147 10.58 -1.99 20.94
N GLU A 148 9.77 -1.93 22.01
CA GLU A 148 10.15 -1.28 23.27
C GLU A 148 11.38 -1.94 23.90
N ASP A 149 11.36 -3.26 24.06
CA ASP A 149 12.47 -4.01 24.65
C ASP A 149 13.71 -3.98 23.76
N ALA A 150 13.52 -4.06 22.43
CA ALA A 150 14.62 -3.97 21.48
C ALA A 150 15.32 -2.59 21.53
N MET A 151 14.56 -1.52 21.71
CA MET A 151 15.08 -0.16 21.88
C MET A 151 15.83 -0.01 23.21
N ASN A 152 15.27 -0.50 24.32
CA ASN A 152 15.92 -0.48 25.63
C ASN A 152 17.25 -1.24 25.61
N ARG A 153 17.29 -2.44 25.00
CA ARG A 153 18.54 -3.21 24.84
C ARG A 153 19.59 -2.48 23.99
N LYS A 154 19.18 -1.79 22.93
CA LYS A 154 20.10 -1.07 22.04
C LYS A 154 20.67 0.21 22.66
N GLU A 155 19.87 0.91 23.44
CA GLU A 155 20.29 2.14 24.12
C GLU A 155 21.00 1.85 25.45
N GLY A 156 20.81 0.66 26.04
CA GLY A 156 21.41 0.26 27.31
C GLY A 156 20.68 0.79 28.55
N PHE A 157 19.54 1.46 28.37
CA PHE A 157 18.70 1.97 29.45
C PHE A 157 17.24 2.08 29.01
N THR A 158 16.35 2.15 30.01
CA THR A 158 14.91 2.32 29.80
C THR A 158 14.54 3.80 29.76
N ARG A 159 13.74 4.19 28.77
CA ARG A 159 13.12 5.53 28.72
C ARG A 159 11.75 5.46 28.08
N LYS A 160 10.88 6.41 28.44
CA LYS A 160 9.58 6.57 27.77
C LYS A 160 9.79 7.09 26.35
N ARG A 161 9.12 6.47 25.37
CA ARG A 161 9.15 6.85 23.95
C ARG A 161 7.73 7.02 23.43
N ARG A 162 7.56 7.87 22.41
CA ARG A 162 6.32 7.93 21.62
C ARG A 162 6.61 7.29 20.26
N TYR A 163 5.89 6.21 19.94
CA TYR A 163 6.13 5.48 18.70
C TYR A 163 5.16 5.91 17.60
N TYR A 164 5.71 6.23 16.44
CA TYR A 164 4.97 6.56 15.23
C TYR A 164 5.18 5.45 14.22
N PHE A 165 4.19 4.56 14.11
CA PHE A 165 4.26 3.44 13.17
C PHE A 165 3.92 3.93 11.78
N ILE A 166 4.78 3.57 10.82
CA ILE A 166 4.60 3.90 9.42
C ILE A 166 4.76 2.68 8.53
N SER A 167 4.14 2.72 7.36
CA SER A 167 4.26 1.66 6.36
C SER A 167 4.13 2.19 4.93
N ILE A 168 4.23 1.29 3.95
CA ILE A 168 3.99 1.59 2.54
C ILE A 168 3.29 0.40 1.90
N PHE A 169 2.24 0.70 1.14
CA PHE A 169 1.38 -0.26 0.46
C PHE A 169 1.63 -0.27 -1.04
N ARG A 170 1.14 -1.33 -1.70
CA ARG A 170 1.20 -1.48 -3.15
C ARG A 170 -0.01 -2.26 -3.63
N ASP A 171 -0.42 -2.02 -4.87
CA ASP A 171 -1.40 -2.84 -5.57
C ASP A 171 -1.10 -4.34 -5.39
N PRO A 172 -2.06 -5.14 -4.92
CA PRO A 172 -1.83 -6.55 -4.58
C PRO A 172 -1.35 -7.41 -5.74
N VAL A 173 -1.82 -7.16 -6.97
CA VAL A 173 -1.40 -7.91 -8.16
C VAL A 173 0.06 -7.57 -8.49
N LYS A 174 0.41 -6.27 -8.55
CA LYS A 174 1.79 -5.83 -8.79
C LYS A 174 2.75 -6.32 -7.70
N ARG A 175 2.32 -6.24 -6.43
CA ARG A 175 3.07 -6.69 -5.25
C ARG A 175 3.33 -8.20 -5.31
N PHE A 176 2.31 -9.00 -5.60
CA PHE A 176 2.41 -10.46 -5.72
C PHE A 176 3.35 -10.88 -6.86
N LEU A 177 3.23 -10.26 -8.04
CA LEU A 177 4.11 -10.53 -9.19
C LEU A 177 5.56 -10.10 -8.90
N SER A 178 5.76 -8.99 -8.20
CA SER A 178 7.08 -8.54 -7.76
C SER A 178 7.72 -9.55 -6.80
N GLU A 179 6.93 -10.12 -5.88
CA GLU A 179 7.38 -11.16 -4.96
C GLU A 179 7.72 -12.46 -5.70
N TRP A 180 6.84 -12.94 -6.57
CA TRP A 180 7.12 -14.12 -7.40
C TRP A 180 8.44 -13.99 -8.15
N LYS A 181 8.67 -12.85 -8.83
CA LYS A 181 9.94 -12.61 -9.53
C LYS A 181 11.14 -12.63 -8.60
N HIS A 182 11.00 -12.14 -7.37
CA HIS A 182 12.09 -12.12 -6.39
C HIS A 182 12.39 -13.54 -5.88
N VAL A 183 11.34 -14.29 -5.54
CA VAL A 183 11.43 -15.69 -5.11
C VAL A 183 12.04 -16.56 -6.21
N ARG A 184 11.60 -16.37 -7.47
CA ARG A 184 12.18 -17.04 -8.64
C ARG A 184 13.68 -16.79 -8.80
N ARG A 185 14.22 -15.68 -8.28
CA ARG A 185 15.66 -15.40 -8.27
C ARG A 185 16.40 -15.96 -7.05
N GLY A 186 15.69 -16.41 -6.02
CA GLY A 186 16.28 -17.08 -4.85
C GLY A 186 15.83 -16.52 -3.50
N ALA A 187 15.03 -15.45 -3.46
CA ALA A 187 14.54 -14.91 -2.18
C ALA A 187 13.63 -15.90 -1.46
N THR A 188 13.83 -16.05 -0.14
CA THR A 188 13.01 -16.95 0.70
C THR A 188 12.43 -16.26 1.92
N TRP A 189 13.16 -15.30 2.50
CA TRP A 189 12.90 -14.76 3.85
C TRP A 189 12.75 -15.85 4.92
N LYS A 190 13.40 -17.00 4.76
CA LYS A 190 13.22 -18.19 5.62
C LYS A 190 13.64 -18.00 7.07
N THR A 191 14.39 -16.94 7.38
CA THR A 191 14.78 -16.57 8.75
C THR A 191 13.80 -15.60 9.41
N ALA A 192 12.63 -15.35 8.82
CA ALA A 192 11.54 -14.65 9.49
C ALA A 192 11.03 -15.49 10.66
N GLU A 193 10.85 -14.84 11.82
CA GLU A 193 10.52 -15.56 13.06
C GLU A 193 9.02 -15.90 13.15
N LEU A 194 8.17 -15.09 12.49
CA LEU A 194 6.72 -15.25 12.48
C LEU A 194 6.17 -15.37 13.91
N LYS A 195 6.67 -14.52 14.81
CA LYS A 195 6.31 -14.55 16.23
C LYS A 195 4.90 -14.05 16.44
N CYS A 196 4.15 -14.78 17.26
CA CYS A 196 2.82 -14.37 17.69
C CYS A 196 2.51 -15.06 19.03
N SER A 197 1.98 -14.29 19.98
CA SER A 197 1.66 -14.80 21.33
C SER A 197 2.87 -15.47 22.00
N GLY A 198 4.05 -14.86 21.90
CA GLY A 198 5.26 -15.28 22.61
C GLY A 198 6.03 -16.47 22.00
N ARG A 199 5.59 -17.02 20.86
CA ARG A 199 6.32 -18.11 20.16
C ARG A 199 6.39 -17.90 18.64
N SER A 200 7.37 -18.53 18.00
CA SER A 200 7.44 -18.63 16.54
C SER A 200 6.45 -19.66 15.99
N ALA A 201 6.02 -19.46 14.74
CA ALA A 201 5.23 -20.43 14.00
C ALA A 201 6.04 -21.72 13.76
N THR A 202 5.38 -22.88 13.85
CA THR A 202 6.01 -24.17 13.51
C THR A 202 5.96 -24.46 12.01
N LEU A 203 6.74 -25.43 11.54
CA LEU A 203 6.66 -25.91 10.15
C LEU A 203 5.34 -26.65 9.84
N GLU A 204 4.62 -27.11 10.86
CA GLU A 204 3.27 -27.66 10.68
C GLU A 204 2.25 -26.55 10.42
N GLU A 205 2.40 -25.41 11.09
CA GLU A 205 1.53 -24.24 10.91
C GLU A 205 1.85 -23.48 9.60
N VAL A 206 3.13 -23.36 9.26
CA VAL A 206 3.63 -22.65 8.09
C VAL A 206 4.69 -23.48 7.37
N PRO A 207 4.29 -24.53 6.63
CA PRO A 207 5.24 -25.34 5.86
C PRO A 207 5.80 -24.57 4.67
N PHE A 208 7.03 -24.88 4.28
CA PHE A 208 7.65 -24.31 3.09
C PHE A 208 6.95 -24.81 1.81
N CYS A 209 6.91 -23.94 0.79
CA CYS A 209 6.44 -24.30 -0.56
C CYS A 209 7.52 -24.95 -1.44
N TYR A 210 8.72 -25.16 -0.91
CA TYR A 210 9.88 -25.69 -1.60
C TYR A 210 10.61 -26.68 -0.69
N LYS A 211 11.31 -27.64 -1.28
CA LYS A 211 12.03 -28.70 -0.54
C LYS A 211 13.50 -28.38 -0.32
N ASP A 212 14.11 -27.65 -1.25
CA ASP A 212 15.54 -27.33 -1.24
C ASP A 212 15.85 -26.06 -0.42
N GLU A 213 17.02 -25.47 -0.60
CA GLU A 213 17.42 -24.26 0.16
C GLU A 213 16.60 -23.01 -0.18
N SER A 214 16.00 -22.98 -1.38
CA SER A 214 15.21 -21.87 -1.92
C SER A 214 14.18 -22.35 -2.94
N TRP A 215 13.33 -21.44 -3.41
CA TRP A 215 12.37 -21.68 -4.48
C TRP A 215 12.82 -21.08 -5.82
N ARG A 216 14.14 -21.10 -6.08
CA ARG A 216 14.74 -20.54 -7.29
C ARG A 216 14.18 -21.22 -8.53
N GLY A 217 13.89 -20.43 -9.56
CA GLY A 217 13.36 -20.93 -10.82
C GLY A 217 11.85 -21.23 -10.83
N VAL A 218 11.14 -21.07 -9.70
CA VAL A 218 9.70 -21.37 -9.61
C VAL A 218 8.87 -20.69 -10.71
N SER A 219 8.00 -21.47 -11.35
CA SER A 219 7.03 -20.96 -12.33
C SER A 219 5.96 -20.12 -11.64
N LEU A 220 5.23 -19.27 -12.37
CA LEU A 220 4.13 -18.51 -11.76
C LEU A 220 3.00 -19.45 -11.29
N ASP A 221 2.76 -20.53 -12.03
CA ASP A 221 1.69 -21.49 -11.71
C ASP A 221 2.02 -22.28 -10.44
N ASP A 222 3.25 -22.75 -10.26
CA ASP A 222 3.67 -23.41 -9.01
C ASP A 222 3.63 -22.45 -7.82
N PHE A 223 4.03 -21.19 -8.04
CA PHE A 223 3.97 -20.15 -7.03
C PHE A 223 2.52 -19.88 -6.57
N LEU A 224 1.57 -19.86 -7.52
CA LEU A 224 0.15 -19.74 -7.27
C LEU A 224 -0.43 -20.99 -6.61
N ASN A 225 -0.01 -22.19 -7.01
CA ASN A 225 -0.63 -23.44 -6.57
C ASN A 225 -0.23 -23.85 -5.15
N CYS A 226 0.84 -23.31 -4.56
CA CYS A 226 1.16 -23.59 -3.17
C CYS A 226 0.16 -22.89 -2.20
N PRO A 227 -0.62 -23.65 -1.40
CA PRO A 227 -1.60 -23.08 -0.47
C PRO A 227 -0.96 -22.35 0.72
N ASN A 228 0.28 -22.72 1.08
CA ASN A 228 1.01 -22.14 2.22
C ASN A 228 1.93 -20.98 1.82
N ASN A 229 1.82 -20.49 0.59
CA ASN A 229 2.63 -19.38 0.12
C ASN A 229 2.31 -18.09 0.88
N LEU A 230 3.27 -17.59 1.67
CA LEU A 230 3.14 -16.36 2.46
C LEU A 230 3.00 -15.08 1.60
N ALA A 231 3.16 -15.16 0.27
CA ALA A 231 2.81 -14.08 -0.64
C ALA A 231 1.30 -13.80 -0.70
N ARG A 232 0.47 -14.80 -0.40
CA ARG A 232 -1.00 -14.69 -0.36
C ARG A 232 -1.41 -13.76 0.78
N ASN A 233 -2.26 -12.77 0.48
CA ASN A 233 -2.80 -11.80 1.44
C ASN A 233 -1.72 -11.23 2.40
N ARG A 234 -0.52 -10.96 1.87
CA ARG A 234 0.65 -10.58 2.67
C ARG A 234 0.41 -9.28 3.42
N GLN A 235 -0.14 -8.26 2.76
CA GLN A 235 -0.31 -6.95 3.39
C GLN A 235 -1.32 -7.02 4.54
N THR A 236 -2.40 -7.77 4.34
CA THR A 236 -3.43 -8.01 5.35
C THR A 236 -2.87 -8.78 6.54
N ARG A 237 -2.17 -9.90 6.27
CA ARG A 237 -1.55 -10.70 7.33
C ARG A 237 -0.53 -9.90 8.12
N MET A 238 0.35 -9.16 7.44
CA MET A 238 1.42 -8.44 8.10
C MET A 238 0.97 -7.18 8.84
N LEU A 239 -0.22 -6.66 8.53
CA LEU A 239 -0.78 -5.50 9.24
C LEU A 239 -1.73 -5.90 10.36
N ALA A 240 -2.38 -7.07 10.27
CA ALA A 240 -3.31 -7.55 11.29
C ALA A 240 -2.59 -7.90 12.60
N ASN A 241 -3.33 -7.84 13.71
CA ASN A 241 -2.93 -8.48 14.95
C ASN A 241 -3.30 -9.98 14.87
N LEU A 242 -2.30 -10.81 14.62
CA LEU A 242 -2.50 -12.24 14.38
C LEU A 242 -2.96 -13.00 15.63
N SER A 243 -2.77 -12.45 16.83
CA SER A 243 -3.32 -13.06 18.06
C SER A 243 -4.86 -13.11 18.04
N LYS A 244 -5.53 -12.20 17.33
CA LYS A 244 -7.00 -12.18 17.18
C LYS A 244 -7.54 -13.36 16.34
N ILE A 245 -6.66 -14.07 15.63
CA ILE A 245 -6.99 -15.16 14.69
C ILE A 245 -6.17 -16.43 14.95
N ASN A 246 -5.85 -16.67 16.23
CA ASN A 246 -5.10 -17.83 16.70
C ASN A 246 -3.73 -17.99 16.04
N CYS A 247 -3.05 -16.85 15.79
CA CYS A 247 -1.73 -16.80 15.17
C CYS A 247 -1.71 -17.56 13.83
N TYR A 248 -0.73 -18.44 13.62
CA TYR A 248 -0.59 -19.23 12.40
C TYR A 248 -1.35 -20.56 12.45
N ASN A 249 -1.97 -20.90 13.58
CA ASN A 249 -2.80 -22.09 13.70
C ASN A 249 -4.18 -21.88 13.05
N LYS A 250 -4.40 -22.55 11.92
CA LYS A 250 -5.64 -22.47 11.13
C LYS A 250 -6.77 -23.37 11.64
N THR A 251 -6.55 -24.27 12.60
CA THR A 251 -7.57 -25.22 13.07
C THR A 251 -8.53 -24.63 14.10
N GLY A 252 -8.22 -23.45 14.65
CA GLY A 252 -8.99 -22.83 15.74
C GLY A 252 -10.29 -22.13 15.29
N MET A 253 -10.51 -21.93 13.99
CA MET A 253 -11.72 -21.31 13.44
C MET A 253 -11.86 -21.62 11.94
N SER A 254 -13.03 -21.38 11.37
CA SER A 254 -13.24 -21.51 9.91
C SER A 254 -12.42 -20.50 9.11
N GLU A 255 -12.06 -20.82 7.88
CA GLU A 255 -11.31 -19.91 6.99
C GLU A 255 -12.04 -18.57 6.78
N VAL A 256 -13.37 -18.61 6.59
CA VAL A 256 -14.20 -17.42 6.40
C VAL A 256 -14.14 -16.50 7.62
N GLU A 257 -14.36 -17.06 8.82
CA GLU A 257 -14.28 -16.28 10.07
C GLU A 257 -12.87 -15.71 10.27
N ARG A 258 -11.84 -16.52 9.96
CA ARG A 258 -10.44 -16.12 10.10
C ARG A 258 -10.09 -14.95 9.19
N ASP A 259 -10.55 -15.00 7.95
CA ASP A 259 -10.31 -13.98 6.94
C ASP A 259 -11.04 -12.67 7.25
N GLU A 260 -12.28 -12.74 7.71
CA GLU A 260 -13.06 -11.57 8.15
C GLU A 260 -12.39 -10.88 9.34
N LYS A 261 -11.99 -11.64 10.37
CA LYS A 261 -11.29 -11.10 11.55
C LYS A 261 -9.92 -10.53 11.20
N MET A 262 -9.17 -11.19 10.32
CA MET A 262 -7.86 -10.68 9.88
C MET A 262 -8.01 -9.35 9.14
N LEU A 263 -8.93 -9.26 8.18
CA LEU A 263 -9.16 -8.05 7.40
C LEU A 263 -9.66 -6.91 8.29
N ALA A 264 -10.60 -7.17 9.21
CA ALA A 264 -11.07 -6.19 10.16
C ALA A 264 -9.92 -5.64 11.04
N SER A 265 -9.08 -6.53 11.57
CA SER A 265 -7.91 -6.11 12.36
C SER A 265 -6.89 -5.33 11.53
N ALA A 266 -6.68 -5.68 10.26
CA ALA A 266 -5.76 -4.93 9.39
C ALA A 266 -6.31 -3.53 9.08
N LYS A 267 -7.61 -3.37 8.83
CA LYS A 267 -8.26 -2.05 8.64
C LYS A 267 -8.16 -1.18 9.90
N GLU A 268 -8.37 -1.76 11.08
CA GLU A 268 -8.18 -1.08 12.38
C GLU A 268 -6.74 -0.58 12.55
N ASN A 269 -5.75 -1.47 12.39
CA ASN A 269 -4.34 -1.12 12.54
C ASN A 269 -3.85 -0.13 11.48
N LEU A 270 -4.43 -0.15 10.27
CA LEU A 270 -4.16 0.83 9.22
C LEU A 270 -4.58 2.25 9.63
N LEU A 271 -5.72 2.40 10.30
CA LEU A 271 -6.19 3.70 10.80
C LEU A 271 -5.24 4.24 11.88
N ASP A 272 -4.70 3.33 12.71
CA ASP A 272 -3.75 3.62 13.79
C ASP A 272 -2.34 3.95 13.29
N LEU A 273 -1.97 3.58 12.05
CA LEU A 273 -0.70 4.01 11.48
C LEU A 273 -0.64 5.54 11.47
N SER A 274 0.45 6.07 12.01
CA SER A 274 0.70 7.51 12.02
C SER A 274 0.83 8.04 10.61
N PHE A 275 1.39 7.24 9.70
CA PHE A 275 1.48 7.54 8.28
C PHE A 275 1.57 6.26 7.45
N PHE A 276 1.04 6.27 6.23
CA PHE A 276 1.42 5.27 5.23
C PHE A 276 1.45 5.87 3.84
N GLY A 277 2.35 5.34 3.01
CA GLY A 277 2.45 5.66 1.60
C GLY A 277 1.79 4.61 0.70
N ILE A 278 1.65 4.95 -0.58
CA ILE A 278 1.27 4.02 -1.64
C ILE A 278 2.31 4.11 -2.75
N THR A 279 2.85 2.96 -3.15
CA THR A 279 3.98 2.84 -4.09
C THR A 279 3.71 3.55 -5.42
N GLU A 280 2.45 3.52 -5.86
CA GLU A 280 1.96 4.10 -7.10
C GLU A 280 1.87 5.63 -7.05
N PHE A 281 1.97 6.25 -5.87
CA PHE A 281 1.78 7.69 -5.67
C PHE A 281 2.93 8.28 -4.82
N GLN A 282 4.16 8.22 -5.35
CA GLN A 282 5.37 8.60 -4.64
C GLN A 282 5.37 10.09 -4.25
N ARG A 283 4.93 10.97 -5.14
CA ARG A 283 4.84 12.42 -4.89
C ARG A 283 3.84 12.75 -3.78
N TYR A 284 2.65 12.15 -3.82
CA TYR A 284 1.67 12.32 -2.76
C TYR A 284 2.15 11.69 -1.45
N THR A 285 2.83 10.55 -1.51
CA THR A 285 3.46 9.89 -0.36
C THR A 285 4.46 10.83 0.31
N GLN A 286 5.36 11.46 -0.46
CA GLN A 286 6.30 12.46 0.03
C GLN A 286 5.57 13.63 0.70
N LYS A 287 4.67 14.31 -0.02
CA LYS A 287 3.96 15.49 0.50
C LYS A 287 3.19 15.20 1.78
N LEU A 288 2.47 14.07 1.81
CA LEU A 288 1.71 13.66 2.99
C LEU A 288 2.63 13.32 4.18
N PHE A 289 3.76 12.65 3.95
CA PHE A 289 4.75 12.38 5.00
C PHE A 289 5.29 13.69 5.60
N GLU A 290 5.70 14.62 4.73
CA GLU A 290 6.25 15.91 5.14
C GLU A 290 5.25 16.71 5.97
N TYR A 291 3.99 16.74 5.55
CA TYR A 291 2.90 17.35 6.30
C TYR A 291 2.70 16.69 7.65
N THR A 292 2.55 15.36 7.67
CA THR A 292 2.20 14.60 8.87
C THR A 292 3.22 14.72 9.99
N PHE A 293 4.50 14.77 9.65
CA PHE A 293 5.57 14.85 10.64
C PHE A 293 6.21 16.22 10.75
N SER A 294 5.79 17.20 9.95
CA SER A 294 6.44 18.51 9.84
C SER A 294 7.95 18.40 9.53
N LEU A 295 8.30 17.42 8.71
CA LEU A 295 9.66 17.17 8.22
C LEU A 295 9.74 17.48 6.73
N LYS A 296 10.95 17.61 6.18
CA LYS A 296 11.18 17.79 4.75
C LYS A 296 12.15 16.76 4.20
N PHE A 297 11.92 16.32 2.98
CA PHE A 297 12.94 15.60 2.24
C PHE A 297 13.83 16.60 1.48
N ILE A 298 15.13 16.30 1.40
CA ILE A 298 16.13 17.11 0.69
C ILE A 298 15.88 17.03 -0.81
N ASN A 299 15.72 15.81 -1.31
CA ASN A 299 15.39 15.54 -2.70
C ASN A 299 13.97 15.00 -2.81
N ASP A 300 13.35 15.37 -3.90
CA ASP A 300 12.06 14.92 -4.33
C ASP A 300 12.01 13.42 -4.66
N PHE A 301 10.90 12.76 -4.32
CA PHE A 301 10.69 11.35 -4.66
C PHE A 301 10.48 11.22 -6.16
N VAL A 302 11.05 10.19 -6.79
CA VAL A 302 10.85 9.92 -8.22
C VAL A 302 9.60 9.07 -8.41
N GLN A 303 8.73 9.47 -9.33
CA GLN A 303 7.53 8.74 -9.69
C GLN A 303 7.85 7.69 -10.77
N PHE A 304 7.55 6.42 -10.50
CA PHE A 304 7.77 5.31 -11.42
C PHE A 304 6.43 4.80 -11.94
N ASN A 305 6.05 5.20 -13.16
CA ASN A 305 4.76 4.82 -13.76
C ASN A 305 4.75 3.37 -14.26
N VAL A 306 5.92 2.81 -14.56
CA VAL A 306 6.07 1.42 -15.00
C VAL A 306 7.16 0.75 -14.18
N THR A 307 6.79 -0.35 -13.55
CA THR A 307 7.68 -1.20 -12.76
C THR A 307 7.94 -2.52 -13.47
N ARG A 308 8.95 -3.27 -13.01
CA ARG A 308 9.22 -4.62 -13.54
C ARG A 308 8.02 -5.56 -13.44
N SER A 309 7.12 -5.36 -12.47
CA SER A 309 5.88 -6.15 -12.39
C SER A 309 4.89 -5.82 -13.50
N ASP A 310 4.82 -4.57 -13.97
CA ASP A 310 3.90 -4.15 -15.04
C ASP A 310 4.27 -4.78 -16.39
N GLN A 311 5.57 -5.05 -16.61
CA GLN A 311 6.07 -5.73 -17.80
C GLN A 311 5.87 -7.26 -17.78
N THR A 312 5.27 -7.81 -16.72
CA THR A 312 5.07 -9.25 -16.59
C THR A 312 3.91 -9.71 -17.47
N LYS A 313 4.21 -10.50 -18.49
CA LYS A 313 3.18 -11.18 -19.27
C LYS A 313 2.57 -12.31 -18.43
N ILE A 314 1.26 -12.24 -18.19
CA ILE A 314 0.47 -13.26 -17.50
C ILE A 314 -0.78 -13.58 -18.31
N THR A 315 -1.31 -14.79 -18.18
CA THR A 315 -2.58 -15.17 -18.79
C THR A 315 -3.77 -14.62 -17.98
N GLU A 316 -4.95 -14.52 -18.59
CA GLU A 316 -6.18 -14.15 -17.87
C GLU A 316 -6.56 -15.15 -16.77
N GLU A 317 -6.17 -16.42 -16.91
CA GLU A 317 -6.34 -17.41 -15.85
C GLU A 317 -5.40 -17.13 -14.66
N GLN A 318 -4.13 -16.87 -14.92
CA GLN A 318 -3.16 -16.49 -13.89
C GLN A 318 -3.59 -15.20 -13.18
N LYS A 319 -4.07 -14.20 -13.93
CA LYS A 319 -4.62 -12.97 -13.37
C LYS A 319 -5.78 -13.26 -12.43
N ARG A 320 -6.76 -14.07 -12.84
CA ARG A 320 -7.89 -14.48 -11.99
C ARG A 320 -7.42 -15.20 -10.71
N LYS A 321 -6.46 -16.12 -10.83
CA LYS A 321 -5.87 -16.80 -9.67
C LYS A 321 -5.14 -15.84 -8.73
N ILE A 322 -4.37 -14.88 -9.25
CA ILE A 322 -3.70 -13.85 -8.42
C ILE A 322 -4.73 -13.02 -7.67
N LEU A 323 -5.81 -12.60 -8.33
CA LEU A 323 -6.90 -11.85 -7.70
C LEU A 323 -7.55 -12.66 -6.57
N ASP A 324 -7.80 -13.94 -6.81
CA ASP A 324 -8.45 -14.83 -5.84
C ASP A 324 -7.60 -15.08 -4.59
N VAL A 325 -6.30 -15.39 -4.76
CA VAL A 325 -5.41 -15.67 -3.63
C VAL A 325 -4.98 -14.41 -2.86
N ASN A 326 -5.34 -13.21 -3.35
CA ASN A 326 -5.08 -11.92 -2.71
C ASN A 326 -6.36 -11.11 -2.44
N ARG A 327 -7.51 -11.78 -2.29
CA ARG A 327 -8.81 -11.12 -2.05
C ARG A 327 -8.82 -10.17 -0.86
N LEU A 328 -8.16 -10.54 0.25
CA LEU A 328 -8.12 -9.68 1.43
C LEU A 328 -7.22 -8.46 1.19
N ASP A 329 -6.06 -8.67 0.56
CA ASP A 329 -5.16 -7.58 0.20
C ASP A 329 -5.83 -6.58 -0.76
N ILE A 330 -6.69 -7.05 -1.67
CA ILE A 330 -7.48 -6.18 -2.55
C ILE A 330 -8.46 -5.31 -1.75
N LYS A 331 -9.21 -5.91 -0.82
CA LYS A 331 -10.13 -5.17 0.04
C LYS A 331 -9.39 -4.17 0.94
N LEU A 332 -8.27 -4.59 1.54
CA LEU A 332 -7.44 -3.72 2.37
C LEU A 332 -6.83 -2.58 1.55
N TYR A 333 -6.29 -2.87 0.37
CA TYR A 333 -5.67 -1.86 -0.48
C TYR A 333 -6.66 -0.81 -0.97
N GLN A 334 -7.89 -1.21 -1.33
CA GLN A 334 -8.96 -0.27 -1.70
C GLN A 334 -9.33 0.66 -0.54
N TYR A 335 -9.48 0.10 0.66
CA TYR A 335 -9.74 0.88 1.87
C TYR A 335 -8.57 1.83 2.20
N ALA A 336 -7.32 1.36 2.09
CA ALA A 336 -6.13 2.17 2.29
C ALA A 336 -5.98 3.27 1.25
N LYS A 337 -6.31 3.00 -0.01
CA LYS A 337 -6.21 3.96 -1.10
C LYS A 337 -7.24 5.08 -0.97
N ASP A 338 -8.47 4.74 -0.62
CA ASP A 338 -9.50 5.74 -0.30
C ASP A 338 -9.09 6.61 0.90
N LEU A 339 -8.68 5.99 2.01
CA LEU A 339 -8.16 6.70 3.17
C LEU A 339 -6.98 7.62 2.83
N PHE A 340 -6.02 7.13 2.04
CA PHE A 340 -4.84 7.89 1.61
C PHE A 340 -5.25 9.14 0.84
N PHE A 341 -6.12 9.02 -0.17
CA PHE A 341 -6.55 10.18 -0.95
C PHE A 341 -7.42 11.14 -0.14
N GLN A 342 -8.24 10.66 0.80
CA GLN A 342 -8.95 11.53 1.73
C GLN A 342 -7.99 12.32 2.63
N ARG A 343 -6.93 11.67 3.16
CA ARG A 343 -5.86 12.34 3.92
C ARG A 343 -5.10 13.36 3.08
N VAL A 344 -4.78 13.05 1.83
CA VAL A 344 -4.14 14.00 0.89
C VAL A 344 -5.03 15.21 0.63
N ARG A 345 -6.35 15.00 0.42
CA ARG A 345 -7.30 16.11 0.24
C ARG A 345 -7.39 16.99 1.48
N GLU A 346 -7.46 16.38 2.66
CA GLU A 346 -7.49 17.13 3.92
C GLU A 346 -6.20 17.93 4.15
N MET A 347 -5.04 17.33 3.90
CA MET A 347 -3.75 18.04 3.89
C MET A 347 -3.80 19.25 2.95
N LYS A 348 -4.17 19.06 1.68
CA LYS A 348 -4.23 20.15 0.69
C LYS A 348 -5.18 21.27 1.12
N ARG A 349 -6.34 20.92 1.69
CA ARG A 349 -7.33 21.88 2.22
C ARG A 349 -6.71 22.75 3.31
N ARG A 350 -5.95 22.15 4.22
CA ARG A 350 -5.30 22.84 5.34
C ARG A 350 -4.09 23.67 4.91
N THR A 351 -3.32 23.20 3.93
CA THR A 351 -2.15 23.92 3.39
C THR A 351 -2.52 24.96 2.33
N LYS A 352 -3.81 25.13 2.00
CA LYS A 352 -4.32 26.02 0.94
C LYS A 352 -3.78 25.69 -0.46
N ASP A 353 -3.39 24.43 -0.69
CA ASP A 353 -2.94 23.88 -1.98
C ASP A 353 -4.05 23.01 -2.62
N TYR A 354 -5.33 23.28 -2.26
CA TYR A 354 -6.48 22.49 -2.68
C TYR A 354 -7.12 23.02 -3.96
N ASN A 355 -7.25 22.15 -4.96
CA ASN A 355 -8.04 22.42 -6.16
C ASN A 355 -9.14 21.35 -6.29
N PRO A 356 -10.41 21.67 -6.02
CA PRO A 356 -11.49 20.68 -5.94
C PRO A 356 -11.71 19.89 -7.22
N ILE A 357 -11.41 20.46 -8.40
CA ILE A 357 -11.61 19.79 -9.68
C ILE A 357 -10.46 18.81 -9.93
N VAL A 358 -9.22 19.25 -9.78
CA VAL A 358 -8.03 18.41 -10.01
C VAL A 358 -7.95 17.30 -8.96
N ASP A 359 -8.20 17.62 -7.70
CA ASP A 359 -8.10 16.65 -6.61
C ASP A 359 -9.20 15.60 -6.63
N HIS A 360 -10.38 15.94 -7.18
CA HIS A 360 -11.44 14.97 -7.41
C HIS A 360 -11.13 14.06 -8.61
N ILE A 361 -10.57 14.62 -9.69
CA ILE A 361 -10.15 13.86 -10.87
C ILE A 361 -9.03 12.88 -10.47
N VAL A 362 -7.93 13.34 -9.86
CA VAL A 362 -6.79 12.49 -9.47
C VAL A 362 -7.23 11.32 -8.56
N ALA A 363 -8.15 11.58 -7.63
CA ALA A 363 -8.68 10.53 -6.77
C ALA A 363 -9.50 9.47 -7.53
N ASN A 364 -10.14 9.84 -8.64
CA ASN A 364 -11.07 8.99 -9.37
C ASN A 364 -10.53 8.43 -10.71
N THR A 365 -9.55 9.07 -11.33
CA THR A 365 -9.02 8.70 -12.65
C THR A 365 -7.71 7.93 -12.58
N PHE A 366 -7.12 7.75 -11.40
CA PHE A 366 -5.92 6.93 -11.18
C PHE A 366 -4.71 7.28 -12.04
N ASP A 367 -4.68 8.50 -12.58
CA ASP A 367 -3.67 8.95 -13.51
C ASP A 367 -3.09 10.26 -12.98
N ASP A 368 -1.84 10.19 -12.54
CA ASP A 368 -1.00 11.36 -12.29
C ASP A 368 -0.18 11.58 -13.57
N SER A 369 -0.86 12.01 -14.64
CA SER A 369 -0.25 12.24 -15.96
C SER A 369 0.59 13.53 -16.03
N SER A 370 0.79 14.23 -14.91
CA SER A 370 1.81 15.28 -14.80
C SER A 370 3.12 14.71 -14.26
N ASP A 371 4.08 14.57 -15.17
CA ASP A 371 5.53 14.63 -14.98
C ASP A 371 6.36 13.33 -15.03
N TYR A 372 7.18 13.29 -16.10
CA TYR A 372 8.38 12.51 -16.42
C TYR A 372 8.57 11.13 -15.78
N ALA A 373 8.37 10.11 -16.63
CA ALA A 373 8.65 8.71 -16.35
C ALA A 373 10.15 8.41 -16.28
N PHE A 374 10.58 7.72 -15.22
CA PHE A 374 11.86 7.01 -15.16
C PHE A 374 11.61 5.51 -14.93
N SER A 375 12.49 4.64 -15.45
CA SER A 375 12.45 3.19 -15.23
C SER A 375 13.27 2.80 -14.00
N GLU A 376 12.77 1.82 -13.24
CA GLU A 376 13.40 1.26 -12.04
C GLU A 376 14.57 0.32 -12.42
N ASP A 377 15.67 0.89 -12.93
CA ASP A 377 16.82 0.11 -13.43
C ASP A 377 18.06 0.07 -12.51
N GLN A 378 18.05 0.66 -11.31
CA GLN A 378 19.30 0.72 -10.50
C GLN A 378 19.22 0.37 -9.00
N ASP A 379 18.16 -0.26 -8.50
CA ASP A 379 18.03 -0.52 -7.05
C ASP A 379 18.00 -2.00 -6.63
N GLN A 380 18.56 -2.90 -7.44
CA GLN A 380 18.61 -4.34 -7.11
C GLN A 380 19.97 -4.89 -6.69
N GLU A 381 21.01 -4.07 -6.61
CA GLU A 381 22.20 -4.51 -5.87
C GLU A 381 21.86 -4.40 -4.37
N TYR A 382 22.07 -5.46 -3.58
CA TYR A 382 21.93 -5.53 -2.11
C TYR A 382 20.56 -5.89 -1.47
N GLU A 383 19.61 -6.55 -2.16
CA GLU A 383 18.56 -7.35 -1.45
C GLU A 383 19.00 -8.81 -1.18
N ASP A 384 20.04 -9.27 -1.87
CA ASP A 384 20.62 -10.61 -1.70
C ASP A 384 21.87 -10.51 -0.82
N ASP A 385 21.71 -10.84 0.45
CA ASP A 385 22.76 -11.30 1.37
C ASP A 385 22.10 -11.43 2.76
N TYR A 386 21.58 -12.63 3.01
CA TYR A 386 21.35 -13.13 4.36
C TYR A 386 22.65 -13.63 4.94
#